data_AF-A0A7Z1N861-F1
#
_entry.id   AF-A0A7Z1N861-F1
#
_cell.length_a   1.000
_cell.length_b   1.000
_cell.length_c   1.000
_cell.angle_alpha   90.00
_cell.angle_beta   90.00
_cell.angle_gamma   90.00
#
_symmetry.space_group_name_H-M   'P 1'
#
loop_
_entity.id
_entity.type
_entity.pdbx_description
1 polymer ?
#
loop_
_entity_poly.entity_id
_entity_poly.type
_entity_poly.pdbx_seq_one_letter_code
_entity_poly.pdbx_strand_id
1 'polypeptide(L)'
;QGVSMLIFAGIIARVPAGVYQLFKEHVLQGDDPARGWAFLAGILLIFILVIAFVTWFNQAIRKIPMQYTRRSTGSGNSSYLPLKINVAGVIPVIFASSLLVTPQTILQAFATKFADAGWYNTLMQYLSMQTMQGGIVY
;
A
#
# COMPACT_ATOMS: atom_id res chain seq x y z
N GLN A 1 13.37 -12.54 5.34
CA GLN A 1 13.29 -12.03 3.94
C GLN A 1 12.62 -13.02 2.97
N GLY A 2 12.57 -14.33 3.24
CA GLY A 2 11.88 -15.29 2.36
C GLY A 2 10.37 -15.06 2.24
N VAL A 3 9.66 -14.85 3.37
CA VAL A 3 8.20 -14.63 3.36
C VAL A 3 7.81 -13.35 2.61
N SER A 4 8.57 -12.26 2.78
CA SER A 4 8.33 -11.01 2.04
C SER A 4 8.54 -11.17 0.53
N MET A 5 9.52 -11.97 0.11
CA MET A 5 9.75 -12.29 -1.31
C MET A 5 8.62 -13.16 -1.89
N LEU A 6 8.06 -14.07 -1.11
CA LEU A 6 6.91 -14.90 -1.53
C LEU A 6 5.66 -14.02 -1.73
N ILE A 7 5.37 -13.14 -0.78
CA ILE A 7 4.25 -12.18 -0.90
C ILE A 7 4.47 -11.27 -2.11
N PHE A 8 5.68 -10.72 -2.25
CA PHE A 8 6.05 -9.87 -3.38
C PHE A 8 5.88 -10.56 -4.74
N ALA A 9 6.37 -11.79 -4.88
CA ALA A 9 6.20 -12.58 -6.10
C ALA A 9 4.71 -12.85 -6.40
N GLY A 10 3.91 -13.13 -5.37
CA GLY A 10 2.46 -13.33 -5.50
C GLY A 10 1.73 -12.06 -5.96
N ILE A 11 2.12 -10.88 -5.47
CA ILE A 11 1.56 -9.59 -5.91
C ILE A 11 1.97 -9.33 -7.36
N ILE A 12 3.26 -9.45 -7.69
CA ILE A 12 3.77 -9.17 -9.05
C ILE A 12 3.16 -10.12 -10.08
N ALA A 13 2.95 -11.39 -9.76
CA ALA A 13 2.35 -12.34 -10.69
C ALA A 13 0.94 -11.93 -11.16
N ARG A 14 0.21 -11.14 -10.36
CA ARG A 14 -1.14 -10.67 -10.68
C ARG A 14 -1.15 -9.36 -11.47
N VAL A 15 -0.07 -8.58 -11.41
CA VAL A 15 0.01 -7.26 -12.07
C VAL A 15 -0.18 -7.36 -13.59
N PRO A 16 0.49 -8.26 -14.34
CA PRO A 16 0.31 -8.36 -15.80
C PRO A 16 -1.14 -8.63 -16.21
N ALA A 17 -1.81 -9.55 -15.50
CA ALA A 17 -3.20 -9.88 -15.77
C ALA A 17 -4.13 -8.68 -15.51
N GLY A 18 -3.91 -7.94 -14.42
CA GLY A 18 -4.68 -6.74 -14.10
C GLY A 18 -4.49 -5.61 -15.14
N VAL A 19 -3.25 -5.38 -15.59
CA VAL A 19 -2.96 -4.39 -16.64
C VAL A 19 -3.64 -4.77 -17.96
N TYR A 20 -3.58 -6.06 -18.33
CA TYR A 20 -4.24 -6.55 -19.53
C TYR A 20 -5.77 -6.39 -19.46
N GLN A 21 -6.36 -6.66 -18.30
CA GLN A 21 -7.80 -6.48 -18.09
C GLN A 21 -8.22 -5.01 -18.23
N LEU A 22 -7.50 -4.09 -17.59
CA LEU A 22 -7.77 -2.65 -17.70
C LEU A 22 -7.64 -2.16 -19.15
N PHE A 23 -6.61 -2.62 -19.87
CA PHE A 23 -6.42 -2.30 -21.28
C PHE A 23 -7.57 -2.83 -22.14
N LYS A 24 -8.00 -4.07 -21.92
CA LYS A 24 -9.11 -4.68 -22.66
C LYS A 24 -10.43 -3.94 -22.43
N GLU A 25 -10.77 -3.66 -21.18
CA GLU A 25 -12.03 -3.02 -20.82
C GLU A 25 -12.10 -1.56 -21.30
N HIS A 26 -11.01 -0.80 -21.14
CA HIS A 26 -11.06 0.64 -21.38
C HIS A 26 -10.62 1.05 -22.79
N VAL A 27 -9.75 0.27 -23.46
CA VAL A 27 -9.20 0.62 -24.78
C VAL A 27 -9.82 -0.21 -25.90
N LEU A 28 -10.01 -1.52 -25.71
CA LEU A 28 -10.53 -2.42 -26.75
C LEU A 28 -12.06 -2.54 -26.77
N GLN A 29 -12.71 -2.39 -25.61
CA GLN A 29 -14.17 -2.57 -25.44
C GLN A 29 -14.89 -1.30 -24.99
N GLY A 30 -14.18 -0.18 -24.85
CA GLY A 30 -14.76 1.09 -24.42
C GLY A 30 -15.51 1.80 -25.55
N ASP A 31 -16.56 2.53 -25.19
CA ASP A 31 -17.38 3.34 -26.12
C ASP A 31 -16.57 4.42 -26.85
N ASP A 32 -15.47 4.90 -26.26
CA ASP A 32 -14.60 5.93 -26.84
C ASP A 32 -13.10 5.60 -26.59
N PRO A 33 -12.34 5.22 -27.64
CA PRO A 33 -10.93 4.89 -27.52
C PRO A 33 -10.08 6.03 -26.95
N ALA A 34 -10.42 7.29 -27.24
CA ALA A 34 -9.66 8.45 -26.76
C ALA A 34 -9.76 8.58 -25.23
N ARG A 35 -10.94 8.31 -24.67
CA ARG A 35 -11.16 8.31 -23.22
C ARG A 35 -10.45 7.15 -22.53
N GLY A 36 -10.39 5.98 -23.18
CA GLY A 36 -9.64 4.82 -22.71
C GLY A 36 -8.14 5.09 -22.56
N TRP A 37 -7.53 5.69 -23.58
CA TRP A 37 -6.12 6.08 -23.55
C TRP A 37 -5.83 7.17 -22.51
N ALA A 38 -6.72 8.16 -22.38
CA ALA A 38 -6.59 9.20 -21.35
C ALA A 38 -6.64 8.62 -19.92
N PHE A 39 -7.53 7.65 -19.68
CA PHE A 39 -7.64 6.97 -18.40
C PHE A 39 -6.38 6.16 -18.08
N LEU A 40 -5.86 5.39 -19.04
CA LEU A 40 -4.63 4.62 -18.87
C LEU A 40 -3.42 5.53 -18.59
N ALA A 41 -3.30 6.64 -19.30
CA ALA A 41 -2.28 7.65 -19.06
C ALA A 41 -2.39 8.25 -17.65
N GLY A 42 -3.62 8.51 -17.18
CA GLY A 42 -3.89 8.99 -15.82
C GLY A 42 -3.43 7.99 -14.75
N ILE A 43 -3.75 6.70 -14.90
CA ILE A 43 -3.29 5.65 -13.98
C ILE A 43 -1.76 5.59 -13.95
N LEU A 44 -1.13 5.60 -15.11
CA LEU A 44 0.33 5.53 -15.21
C LEU A 44 1.00 6.73 -14.53
N LEU A 45 0.44 7.93 -14.69
CA LEU A 45 0.91 9.13 -14.02
C LEU A 45 0.78 9.01 -12.50
N ILE A 46 -0.37 8.57 -11.99
CA ILE A 46 -0.57 8.35 -10.55
C ILE A 46 0.42 7.31 -10.02
N PHE A 47 0.65 6.23 -10.76
CA PHE A 47 1.59 5.17 -10.37
C PHE A 47 3.02 5.71 -10.21
N ILE A 48 3.48 6.53 -11.16
CA ILE A 48 4.79 7.19 -11.08
C ILE A 48 4.83 8.15 -9.88
N LEU A 49 3.78 8.95 -9.66
CA LEU A 49 3.71 9.88 -8.52
C LEU A 49 3.78 9.15 -7.18
N VAL A 50 3.07 8.03 -7.03
CA VAL A 50 3.09 7.22 -5.80
C VAL A 50 4.48 6.65 -5.57
N ILE A 51 5.15 6.12 -6.61
CA ILE A 51 6.53 5.62 -6.48
C ILE A 51 7.49 6.74 -6.08
N ALA A 52 7.40 7.90 -6.73
CA ALA A 52 8.23 9.06 -6.41
C ALA A 52 8.00 9.54 -4.96
N PHE A 53 6.74 9.61 -4.53
CA PHE A 53 6.37 9.99 -3.18
C PHE A 53 6.89 9.00 -2.12
N VAL A 54 6.68 7.70 -2.34
CA VAL A 54 7.13 6.65 -1.42
C VAL A 54 8.66 6.59 -1.35
N THR A 55 9.36 6.76 -2.47
CA THR A 55 10.83 6.76 -2.48
C THR A 55 11.41 8.00 -1.80
N TRP A 56 10.80 9.18 -1.99
CA TRP A 56 11.17 10.40 -1.27
C TRP A 56 10.99 10.24 0.25
N PHE A 57 9.86 9.70 0.68
CA PHE A 57 9.59 9.48 2.11
C PHE A 57 10.52 8.43 2.73
N ASN A 58 10.86 7.36 2.01
CA ASN A 58 11.80 6.35 2.48
C ASN A 58 13.25 6.85 2.62
N GLN A 59 13.64 7.83 1.80
CA GLN A 59 14.97 8.45 1.89
C GLN A 59 15.05 9.53 2.97
N ALA A 60 13.92 9.93 3.55
CA ALA A 60 13.87 10.99 4.55
C ALA A 60 14.48 10.53 5.88
N ILE A 61 15.62 11.15 6.23
CA ILE A 61 16.33 10.94 7.50
C ILE A 61 16.37 12.24 8.30
N ARG A 62 16.04 12.14 9.59
CA ARG A 62 16.23 13.22 10.55
C ARG A 62 17.65 13.13 11.10
N LYS A 63 18.46 14.16 10.86
CA LYS A 63 19.82 14.26 11.41
C LYS A 63 19.75 14.94 12.78
N ILE A 64 20.07 14.20 13.85
CA ILE A 64 20.18 14.77 15.20
C ILE A 64 21.66 15.04 15.49
N PRO A 65 22.07 16.30 15.75
CA PRO A 65 23.47 16.62 16.03
C PRO A 65 23.87 16.04 17.39
N MET A 66 25.00 15.34 17.41
CA MET A 66 25.61 14.75 18.60
C MET A 66 27.04 15.28 18.75
N GLN A 67 27.36 15.76 19.94
CA GLN A 67 28.72 16.13 20.30
C GLN A 67 29.33 14.97 21.08
N TYR A 68 30.33 14.29 20.49
CA TYR A 68 31.10 13.31 21.24
C TYR A 68 32.07 14.03 22.17
N THR A 69 31.98 13.77 23.47
CA THR A 69 32.88 14.32 24.49
C THR A 69 34.27 13.70 24.32
N ARG A 70 35.07 14.19 23.38
CA ARG A 70 36.50 13.89 23.31
C ARG A 70 37.25 14.81 24.26
N ARG A 71 38.24 14.28 24.97
CA ARG A 71 39.16 15.10 25.78
C ARG A 71 39.77 16.17 24.88
N SER A 72 39.78 17.39 25.43
CA SER A 72 40.27 18.64 24.86
C SER A 72 41.61 18.51 24.12
N THR A 73 41.56 18.17 22.82
CA THR A 73 42.47 18.63 21.76
C THR A 73 42.02 18.05 20.43
N GLY A 74 41.39 18.87 19.57
CA GLY A 74 41.34 18.61 18.13
C GLY A 74 40.01 18.13 17.54
N SER A 75 39.49 18.94 16.62
CA SER A 75 38.42 18.69 15.62
C SER A 75 36.96 18.86 16.08
N GLY A 76 36.42 20.04 15.76
CA GLY A 76 34.99 20.38 15.84
C GLY A 76 34.16 19.77 14.71
N ASN A 77 34.26 18.46 14.47
CA ASN A 77 33.35 17.79 13.57
C ASN A 77 32.08 17.41 14.35
N SER A 78 31.02 18.22 14.18
CA SER A 78 29.67 17.87 14.63
C SER A 78 29.27 16.53 14.00
N SER A 79 29.15 15.48 14.81
CA SER A 79 28.61 14.21 14.34
C SER A 79 27.09 14.30 14.35
N TYR A 80 26.41 13.51 13.53
CA TYR A 80 24.96 13.40 13.57
C TYR A 80 24.56 11.93 13.64
N LEU A 81 23.56 11.64 14.46
CA LEU A 81 22.89 10.35 14.45
C LEU A 81 21.76 10.43 13.43
N PRO A 82 21.81 9.66 12.31
CA PRO A 82 20.70 9.60 11.38
C PRO A 82 19.59 8.72 11.95
N LEU A 83 18.40 9.29 12.13
CA LEU A 83 17.18 8.54 12.43
C LEU A 83 16.27 8.56 11.20
N LYS A 84 15.87 7.38 10.72
CA LYS A 84 14.86 7.28 9.67
C LYS A 84 13.52 7.78 10.21
N ILE A 85 12.80 8.60 9.43
CA ILE A 85 11.49 9.13 9.84
C ILE A 85 10.46 8.00 9.94
N ASN A 86 10.55 7.01 9.05
CA ASN A 86 9.77 5.78 9.13
C ASN A 86 10.71 4.58 9.31
N VAL A 87 10.77 4.06 10.53
CA VAL A 87 11.50 2.82 10.84
C VAL A 87 10.63 1.59 10.57
N ALA A 88 9.33 1.78 10.38
CA ALA A 88 8.38 0.72 10.12
C ALA A 88 8.54 0.28 8.65
N GLY A 89 9.09 -0.93 8.45
CA GLY A 89 9.17 -1.55 7.14
C GLY A 89 7.80 -1.97 6.60
N VAL A 90 7.77 -3.00 5.76
CA VAL A 90 6.52 -3.50 5.12
C VAL A 90 5.64 -4.32 6.09
N ILE A 91 6.10 -4.58 7.31
CA ILE A 91 5.40 -5.47 8.24
C ILE A 91 4.04 -4.92 8.71
N PRO A 92 3.90 -3.64 9.14
CA PRO A 92 2.62 -3.13 9.60
C PRO A 92 1.53 -3.15 8.53
N VAL A 93 1.88 -2.85 7.28
CA VAL A 93 0.93 -2.85 6.16
C VAL A 93 0.45 -4.28 5.82
N ILE A 94 1.34 -5.27 5.95
CA ILE A 94 1.00 -6.69 5.81
C ILE A 94 0.10 -7.13 6.97
N PHE A 95 0.42 -6.73 8.20
CA PHE A 95 -0.39 -7.08 9.36
C PHE A 95 -1.80 -6.50 9.25
N ALA A 96 -1.93 -5.21 8.92
CA ALA A 96 -3.22 -4.54 8.73
C ALA A 96 -4.09 -5.23 7.65
N SER A 97 -3.49 -5.56 6.50
CA SER A 97 -4.23 -6.24 5.42
C SER A 97 -4.65 -7.66 5.83
N SER A 98 -3.79 -8.43 6.51
CA SER A 98 -4.15 -9.76 6.99
C SER A 98 -5.25 -9.73 8.07
N LEU A 99 -5.24 -8.72 8.93
CA LEU A 99 -6.22 -8.54 9.99
C LEU A 99 -7.61 -8.24 9.43
N LEU A 100 -7.70 -7.51 8.31
CA LEU A 100 -8.97 -7.23 7.62
C LEU A 100 -9.47 -8.41 6.77
N VAL A 101 -8.57 -9.08 6.05
CA VAL A 101 -8.94 -10.19 5.14
C VAL A 101 -9.43 -11.43 5.91
N THR A 102 -8.90 -11.68 7.10
CA THR A 102 -9.26 -12.85 7.91
C THR A 102 -10.76 -12.89 8.29
N PRO A 103 -11.33 -11.89 8.97
CA PRO A 103 -12.76 -11.87 9.30
C PRO A 103 -13.63 -11.77 8.04
N GLN A 104 -13.18 -11.09 7.00
CA GLN A 104 -13.90 -11.04 5.71
C GLN A 104 -14.03 -12.44 5.10
N THR A 105 -12.97 -13.25 5.12
CA THR A 105 -12.97 -14.63 4.59
C THR A 105 -13.93 -15.52 5.39
N ILE A 106 -13.96 -15.37 6.72
CA ILE A 106 -14.90 -16.10 7.58
C ILE A 106 -16.34 -15.71 7.23
N LEU A 107 -16.64 -14.41 7.12
CA LEU A 107 -17.99 -13.92 6.77
C LEU A 107 -18.44 -14.36 5.37
N GLN A 108 -17.52 -14.50 4.41
CA GLN A 108 -17.84 -15.05 3.09
C GLN A 108 -18.33 -16.52 3.18
N ALA A 109 -17.80 -17.32 4.10
CA ALA A 109 -18.27 -18.69 4.30
C ALA A 109 -19.71 -18.76 4.85
N PHE A 110 -20.17 -17.72 5.55
CA PHE A 110 -21.53 -17.59 6.08
C PHE A 110 -22.50 -16.87 5.13
N ALA A 111 -22.02 -16.42 3.96
CA ALA A 111 -22.80 -15.65 3.00
C ALA A 111 -24.09 -16.35 2.56
N THR A 112 -24.03 -17.66 2.33
CA THR A 112 -25.17 -18.44 1.82
C THR A 112 -26.34 -18.55 2.79
N LYS A 113 -26.13 -18.27 4.08
CA LYS A 113 -27.17 -18.38 5.13
C LYS A 113 -27.62 -17.04 5.72
N PHE A 114 -26.80 -16.00 5.63
CA PHE A 114 -27.04 -14.73 6.32
C PHE A 114 -26.93 -13.49 5.42
N ALA A 115 -26.87 -13.65 4.09
CA ALA A 115 -26.76 -12.53 3.13
C ALA A 115 -27.84 -11.45 3.31
N ASP A 116 -29.07 -11.83 3.68
CA ASP A 116 -30.19 -10.89 3.87
C ASP A 116 -30.21 -10.24 5.26
N ALA A 117 -29.30 -10.62 6.16
CA ALA A 117 -29.27 -10.04 7.50
C ALA A 117 -28.62 -8.65 7.47
N GLY A 118 -29.29 -7.65 8.04
CA GLY A 118 -28.79 -6.27 8.08
C GLY A 118 -27.41 -6.14 8.76
N TRP A 119 -27.19 -6.89 9.84
CA TRP A 119 -25.91 -6.90 10.57
C TRP A 119 -24.76 -7.46 9.72
N TYR A 120 -25.05 -8.42 8.84
CA TYR A 120 -24.08 -9.04 7.94
C TYR A 120 -23.59 -8.03 6.90
N ASN A 121 -24.52 -7.31 6.29
CA ASN A 121 -24.22 -6.28 5.30
C ASN A 121 -23.42 -5.11 5.90
N THR A 122 -23.74 -4.68 7.14
CA THR A 122 -22.93 -3.66 7.82
C THR A 122 -21.51 -4.13 8.12
N LEU A 123 -21.32 -5.36 8.59
CA LEU A 123 -19.98 -5.90 8.84
C LEU A 123 -19.17 -6.05 7.55
N MET A 124 -19.80 -6.49 6.46
CA MET A 124 -19.15 -6.57 5.16
C MET A 124 -18.73 -5.19 4.62
N GLN A 125 -19.51 -4.13 4.89
CA GLN A 125 -19.11 -2.77 4.52
C GLN A 125 -17.88 -2.32 5.30
N TYR A 126 -17.84 -2.47 6.63
CA TYR A 126 -16.67 -2.08 7.42
C TYR A 126 -15.41 -2.91 7.14
N LEU A 127 -15.56 -4.16 6.69
CA LEU A 127 -14.44 -5.05 6.38
C LEU A 127 -14.00 -5.00 4.91
N SER A 128 -14.74 -4.31 4.03
CA SER A 128 -14.42 -4.22 2.61
C SER A 128 -13.58 -2.99 2.29
N MET A 129 -12.35 -3.22 1.80
CA MET A 129 -11.46 -2.17 1.29
C MET A 129 -11.99 -1.45 0.03
N GLN A 130 -13.05 -1.98 -0.60
CA GLN A 130 -13.67 -1.33 -1.76
C GLN A 130 -14.68 -0.24 -1.35
N THR A 131 -15.05 -0.19 -0.07
CA THR A 131 -15.96 0.82 0.47
C THR A 131 -15.20 1.90 1.21
N MET A 132 -15.74 3.12 1.24
CA MET A 132 -15.15 4.24 1.98
C MET A 132 -14.98 3.92 3.46
N GLN A 133 -15.95 3.21 4.05
CA GLN A 133 -15.96 2.86 5.47
C GLN A 133 -14.83 1.89 5.80
N GLY A 134 -14.65 0.82 5.02
CA GLY A 134 -13.55 -0.12 5.23
C GLY A 134 -12.18 0.49 4.94
N GLY A 135 -12.09 1.45 4.02
CA GLY A 135 -10.87 2.22 3.77
C GLY A 135 -10.40 3.08 4.95
N ILE A 136 -11.31 3.51 5.83
CA ILE A 136 -10.97 4.25 7.06
C ILE A 136 -10.51 3.31 8.18
N VAL A 137 -11.00 2.08 8.18
CA VAL A 137 -10.63 1.05 9.19
C VAL A 137 -9.23 0.49 8.92
N TYR A 138 -8.79 0.49 7.66
CA TYR A 138 -7.44 0.09 7.22
C TYR A 138 -6.37 1.14 7.55
#